data_AF-A0A9Q0XIY9-F1
#
_entry.id   AF-A0A9Q0XIY9-F1
#
_cell.length_a   1.000
_cell.length_b   1.000
_cell.length_c   1.000
_cell.angle_alpha   90.00
_cell.angle_beta   90.00
_cell.angle_gamma   90.00
#
_symmetry.space_group_name_H-M   'P 1'
#
loop_
_entity.id
_entity.type
_entity.pdbx_description
1 polymer ?
#
loop_
_entity_poly.entity_id
_entity_poly.type
_entity_poly.pdbx_seq_one_letter_code
_entity_poly.pdbx_strand_id
1 'polypeptide(L)'
;MVQQQNDFLSRTPSGPSPHPGPFQFEPQGKRYSVTGSHVVYHSWAFAFGMNVNTGPRLFDIRFNNERIVYELSLQEALAIYGSNCPGGMMARYMDGSLGIGRFAYELVQGVDCPYTATYVDRHYLVDSDTPKLNKNSFCIFEHDMGLPLRRHFSDLGSFYYEGLPKYALVLRSISTLINYDYVWDFVFYHNGAMEVKVHATGYISSSFYMEGGSAYGNRVGERTLGTLHNHLINYKVDLDVGGIKNSLAAVDMTFESFPAPWNSEHQIEQPKLTNQILDKEEKAAFPLNGQVPRYLYFATNRENHWGHQRGYRIQIISFAGDNLPETNAMEKSISWGRYKLAVTKHKEDELTSTCIYNQNDPWSPLVTFADFIDNETIINEDLVAWISVGFLHVPHAEDIPTTVTLGNGVGFLLRPYNYFDRDPSASSHDGVHLTPTHDASQCENNHIACLEKTASCSPSLPTFTYSGFKNLTGS
;
A
#
# COMPACT_ATOMS: atom_id res chain seq x y z
N MET A 1 -15.50 5.06 49.51
CA MET A 1 -14.72 3.97 48.87
C MET A 1 -15.42 3.63 47.57
N VAL A 2 -15.03 4.31 46.49
CA VAL A 2 -15.44 3.94 45.13
C VAL A 2 -14.41 2.93 44.69
N GLN A 3 -14.82 1.67 44.48
CA GLN A 3 -13.99 0.68 43.82
C GLN A 3 -13.66 1.25 42.42
N GLN A 4 -12.43 1.72 42.24
CA GLN A 4 -11.87 1.93 40.92
C GLN A 4 -11.82 0.57 40.24
N GLN A 5 -12.81 0.31 39.39
CA GLN A 5 -12.74 -0.74 38.40
C GLN A 5 -11.69 -0.30 37.38
N ASN A 6 -10.41 -0.52 37.71
CA ASN A 6 -9.29 -0.42 36.78
C ASN A 6 -9.36 -1.60 35.80
N ASP A 7 -10.46 -1.70 35.06
CA ASP A 7 -10.56 -2.60 33.92
C ASP A 7 -9.91 -1.88 32.73
N PHE A 8 -8.60 -2.03 32.59
CA PHE A 8 -8.06 -2.11 31.24
C PHE A 8 -8.76 -3.32 30.61
N LEU A 9 -9.86 -3.06 29.91
CA LEU A 9 -10.80 -4.00 29.28
C LEU A 9 -10.17 -5.39 29.12
N SER A 10 -10.69 -6.36 29.86
CA SER A 10 -10.27 -7.76 29.73
C SER A 10 -10.27 -8.14 28.26
N ARG A 11 -9.09 -8.47 27.73
CA ARG A 11 -8.86 -8.77 26.30
C ARG A 11 -9.29 -10.17 25.92
N THR A 12 -9.63 -11.00 26.91
CA THR A 12 -10.31 -12.26 26.65
C THR A 12 -11.70 -11.94 26.14
N PRO A 13 -12.14 -12.56 25.02
CA PRO A 13 -13.52 -12.44 24.57
C PRO A 13 -14.48 -12.65 25.75
N SER A 14 -15.48 -11.79 25.88
CA SER A 14 -16.48 -11.83 26.96
C SER A 14 -17.35 -13.11 26.95
N GLY A 15 -17.21 -13.92 25.90
CA GLY A 15 -17.79 -15.24 25.75
C GLY A 15 -17.54 -15.76 24.33
N PRO A 16 -17.90 -17.02 24.04
CA PRO A 16 -17.92 -17.53 22.67
C PRO A 16 -18.95 -16.75 21.83
N SER A 17 -18.59 -16.43 20.58
CA SER A 17 -19.56 -15.86 19.65
C SER A 17 -20.68 -16.88 19.38
N PRO A 18 -21.97 -16.50 19.47
CA PRO A 18 -23.08 -17.43 19.24
C PRO A 18 -23.15 -17.91 17.78
N HIS A 19 -22.64 -17.12 16.84
CA HIS A 19 -22.54 -17.46 15.43
C HIS A 19 -21.18 -17.01 14.85
N PRO A 20 -20.55 -17.79 13.96
CA PRO A 20 -19.37 -17.33 13.25
C PRO A 20 -19.74 -16.18 12.31
N GLY A 21 -18.81 -15.24 12.13
CA GLY A 21 -18.94 -14.19 11.11
C GLY A 21 -18.86 -14.77 9.68
N PRO A 22 -18.99 -13.90 8.66
CA PRO A 22 -18.83 -14.32 7.26
C PRO A 22 -17.49 -15.01 7.02
N PHE A 23 -17.52 -16.04 6.17
CA PHE A 23 -16.34 -16.85 5.83
C PHE A 23 -16.16 -16.89 4.32
N GLN A 24 -14.97 -16.54 3.85
CA GLN A 24 -14.62 -16.60 2.43
C GLN A 24 -13.93 -17.93 2.10
N PHE A 25 -14.29 -18.53 0.96
CA PHE A 25 -13.61 -19.69 0.38
C PHE A 25 -13.66 -19.65 -1.15
N GLU A 26 -12.76 -20.38 -1.80
CA GLU A 26 -12.71 -20.54 -3.25
C GLU A 26 -13.46 -21.83 -3.69
N PRO A 27 -14.65 -21.76 -4.32
CA PRO A 27 -15.50 -22.93 -4.56
C PRO A 27 -14.87 -24.02 -5.44
N GLN A 28 -13.94 -23.65 -6.32
CA GLN A 28 -13.26 -24.55 -7.23
C GLN A 28 -11.73 -24.56 -7.02
N GLY A 29 -11.29 -24.21 -5.81
CA GLY A 29 -9.88 -24.11 -5.46
C GLY A 29 -9.25 -22.77 -5.83
N LYS A 30 -7.97 -22.62 -5.47
CA LYS A 30 -7.21 -21.37 -5.63
C LYS A 30 -6.96 -21.06 -7.11
N ARG A 31 -7.14 -19.79 -7.48
CA ARG A 31 -6.91 -19.28 -8.85
C ARG A 31 -5.53 -18.64 -9.04
N TYR A 32 -4.66 -18.84 -8.05
CA TYR A 32 -3.26 -18.43 -8.05
C TYR A 32 -2.38 -19.60 -7.61
N SER A 33 -1.10 -19.53 -7.96
CA SER A 33 -0.09 -20.50 -7.52
C SER A 33 1.08 -19.78 -6.87
N VAL A 34 1.65 -20.42 -5.85
CA VAL A 34 2.84 -19.94 -5.14
C VAL A 34 3.89 -21.06 -5.20
N THR A 35 5.05 -20.78 -5.78
CA THR A 35 6.18 -21.71 -5.83
C THR A 35 7.42 -21.02 -5.29
N GLY A 36 7.85 -21.40 -4.08
CA GLY A 36 8.90 -20.68 -3.37
C GLY A 36 8.49 -19.21 -3.17
N SER A 37 9.28 -18.29 -3.71
CA SER A 37 9.05 -16.84 -3.66
C SER A 37 8.34 -16.29 -4.91
N HIS A 38 7.81 -17.13 -5.79
CA HIS A 38 7.16 -16.70 -7.04
C HIS A 38 5.66 -16.92 -6.99
N VAL A 39 4.90 -15.92 -7.41
CA VAL A 39 3.44 -15.96 -7.48
C VAL A 39 2.99 -15.77 -8.92
N VAL A 40 2.01 -16.58 -9.34
CA VAL A 40 1.27 -16.39 -10.60
C VAL A 40 -0.21 -16.31 -10.29
N TYR A 41 -0.87 -15.27 -10.81
CA TYR A 41 -2.30 -15.03 -10.64
C TYR A 41 -2.88 -14.42 -11.91
N HIS A 42 -3.61 -15.22 -12.68
CA HIS A 42 -4.06 -14.84 -14.03
C HIS A 42 -2.93 -14.23 -14.86
N SER A 43 -3.06 -12.95 -15.22
CA SER A 43 -2.09 -12.18 -15.99
C SER A 43 -0.89 -11.69 -15.18
N TRP A 44 -0.94 -11.75 -13.85
CA TRP A 44 0.12 -11.31 -12.96
C TRP A 44 1.15 -12.41 -12.71
N ALA A 45 2.43 -12.02 -12.71
CA ALA A 45 3.53 -12.81 -12.20
C ALA A 45 4.53 -11.91 -11.48
N PHE A 46 5.05 -12.34 -10.33
CA PHE A 46 6.06 -11.58 -9.57
C PHE A 46 6.80 -12.48 -8.60
N ALA A 47 8.00 -12.05 -8.20
CA ALA A 47 8.72 -12.59 -7.06
C ALA A 47 8.54 -11.68 -5.84
N PHE A 48 8.59 -12.25 -4.63
CA PHE A 48 8.53 -11.49 -3.38
C PHE A 48 9.59 -11.92 -2.38
N GLY A 49 9.88 -11.09 -1.38
CA GLY A 49 10.79 -11.42 -0.32
C GLY A 49 10.72 -10.45 0.85
N MET A 50 11.51 -10.75 1.88
CA MET A 50 11.61 -9.96 3.11
C MET A 50 13.06 -9.57 3.35
N ASN A 51 13.39 -8.29 3.19
CA ASN A 51 14.65 -7.75 3.71
C ASN A 51 14.56 -7.72 5.24
N VAL A 52 15.62 -8.17 5.94
CA VAL A 52 15.60 -8.20 7.42
C VAL A 52 15.47 -6.82 8.05
N ASN A 53 15.96 -5.79 7.37
CA ASN A 53 15.96 -4.42 7.84
C ASN A 53 14.73 -3.68 7.31
N THR A 54 14.64 -3.51 5.99
CA THR A 54 13.63 -2.62 5.38
C THR A 54 12.27 -3.27 5.21
N GLY A 55 12.14 -4.61 5.27
CA GLY A 55 10.85 -5.29 5.21
C GLY A 55 10.46 -5.85 3.83
N PRO A 56 9.15 -5.92 3.52
CA PRO A 56 8.64 -6.55 2.30
C PRO A 56 9.11 -5.88 1.00
N ARG A 57 9.34 -6.71 -0.02
CA ARG A 57 9.76 -6.28 -1.36
C ARG A 57 9.32 -7.26 -2.43
N LEU A 58 9.05 -6.74 -3.62
CA LEU A 58 8.62 -7.48 -4.79
C LEU A 58 9.53 -7.16 -5.97
N PHE A 59 9.71 -8.14 -6.85
CA PHE A 59 10.59 -8.06 -8.01
C PHE A 59 9.94 -8.63 -9.26
N ASP A 60 10.37 -8.12 -10.41
CA ASP A 60 9.95 -8.56 -11.74
C ASP A 60 8.43 -8.67 -11.85
N ILE A 61 7.72 -7.60 -11.46
CA ILE A 61 6.27 -7.55 -11.50
C ILE A 61 5.82 -7.40 -12.94
N ARG A 62 5.13 -8.42 -13.43
CA ARG A 62 4.65 -8.52 -14.80
C ARG A 62 3.14 -8.59 -14.87
N PHE A 63 2.58 -8.01 -15.92
CA PHE A 63 1.21 -8.23 -16.35
C PHE A 63 1.18 -8.63 -17.83
N ASN A 64 0.50 -9.72 -18.16
CA ASN A 64 0.50 -10.30 -19.52
C ASN A 64 1.93 -10.54 -20.05
N ASN A 65 2.83 -11.03 -19.18
CA ASN A 65 4.24 -11.30 -19.45
C ASN A 65 5.10 -10.07 -19.82
N GLU A 66 4.55 -8.86 -19.76
CA GLU A 66 5.31 -7.62 -19.85
C GLU A 66 5.64 -7.10 -18.45
N ARG A 67 6.90 -6.74 -18.21
CA ARG A 67 7.31 -6.12 -16.95
C ARG A 67 6.74 -4.71 -16.85
N ILE A 68 6.25 -4.37 -15.66
CA ILE A 68 5.81 -3.03 -15.30
C ILE A 68 6.75 -2.44 -14.25
N VAL A 69 7.14 -3.24 -13.26
CA VAL A 69 7.99 -2.81 -12.14
C VAL A 69 9.14 -3.81 -12.00
N TYR A 70 10.38 -3.33 -12.02
CA TYR A 70 11.55 -4.16 -11.73
C TYR A 70 11.63 -4.47 -10.23
N GLU A 71 11.55 -3.43 -9.39
CA GLU A 71 11.56 -3.53 -7.94
C GLU A 71 10.49 -2.63 -7.32
N LEU A 72 9.72 -3.20 -6.39
CA LEU A 72 8.87 -2.46 -5.46
C LEU A 72 9.26 -2.85 -4.04
N SER A 73 9.84 -1.93 -3.27
CA SER A 73 10.35 -2.26 -1.94
C SER A 73 10.03 -1.19 -0.90
N LEU A 74 9.65 -1.65 0.29
CA LEU A 74 9.63 -0.80 1.47
C LEU A 74 11.08 -0.39 1.77
N GLN A 75 11.26 0.91 2.00
CA GLN A 75 12.56 1.50 2.29
C GLN A 75 12.69 1.83 3.76
N GLU A 76 11.72 2.54 4.32
CA GLU A 76 11.75 3.00 5.70
C GLU A 76 10.33 3.22 6.25
N ALA A 77 10.17 3.08 7.56
CA ALA A 77 9.01 3.57 8.31
C ALA A 77 9.50 4.45 9.46
N LEU A 78 8.90 5.63 9.57
CA LEU A 78 9.32 6.68 10.48
C LEU A 78 8.17 7.09 11.39
N ALA A 79 8.46 7.20 12.69
CA ALA A 79 7.58 7.79 13.67
C ALA A 79 8.29 8.93 14.43
N ILE A 80 7.86 10.18 14.22
CA ILE A 80 8.37 11.37 14.91
C ILE A 80 7.37 11.82 15.97
N TYR A 81 7.79 11.84 17.24
CA TYR A 81 6.91 12.14 18.37
C TYR A 81 7.05 13.57 18.90
N GLY A 82 5.96 14.05 19.48
CA GLY A 82 5.90 15.20 20.37
C GLY A 82 5.49 14.78 21.78
N SER A 83 6.16 15.33 22.79
CA SER A 83 5.81 15.13 24.21
C SER A 83 6.45 16.22 25.06
N ASN A 84 5.95 16.42 26.28
CA ASN A 84 6.64 17.19 27.31
C ASN A 84 7.56 16.34 28.20
N CYS A 85 7.60 15.01 28.01
CA CYS A 85 8.56 14.12 28.68
C CYS A 85 9.84 13.94 27.84
N PRO A 86 11.05 13.90 28.44
CA PRO A 86 12.31 13.78 27.71
C PRO A 86 12.38 12.60 26.72
N GLY A 87 11.84 11.44 27.09
CA GLY A 87 11.78 10.29 26.19
C GLY A 87 10.94 10.56 24.94
N GLY A 88 9.70 11.00 25.11
CA GLY A 88 8.79 11.26 23.99
C GLY A 88 9.20 12.46 23.12
N MET A 89 9.79 13.52 23.68
CA MET A 89 10.21 14.70 22.90
C MET A 89 11.42 14.43 22.00
N MET A 90 12.24 13.44 22.35
CA MET A 90 13.41 13.03 21.58
C MET A 90 13.11 11.88 20.60
N ALA A 91 12.00 11.16 20.80
CA ALA A 91 11.68 9.95 20.05
C ALA A 91 11.43 10.23 18.57
N ARG A 92 12.33 9.67 17.75
CA ARG A 92 12.30 9.62 16.29
C ARG A 92 12.75 8.22 15.92
N TYR A 93 11.80 7.35 15.58
CA TYR A 93 12.11 5.97 15.22
C TYR A 93 12.17 5.83 13.72
N MET A 94 13.30 5.37 13.20
CA MET A 94 13.53 4.88 11.85
C MET A 94 13.57 3.35 11.93
N ASP A 95 12.41 2.74 11.74
CA ASP A 95 12.14 1.35 12.08
C ASP A 95 12.97 0.34 11.28
N GLY A 96 13.42 0.73 10.08
CA GLY A 96 14.34 -0.04 9.24
C GLY A 96 15.66 -0.36 9.96
N SER A 97 16.11 0.52 10.86
CA SER A 97 17.30 0.30 11.68
C SER A 97 17.09 -0.73 12.80
N LEU A 98 15.84 -0.91 13.27
CA LEU A 98 15.47 -1.97 14.23
C LEU A 98 15.26 -3.31 13.50
N GLY A 99 14.66 -3.24 12.32
CA GLY A 99 14.45 -4.35 11.41
C GLY A 99 12.98 -4.66 11.20
N ILE A 100 12.31 -3.90 10.33
CA ILE A 100 10.91 -4.11 9.94
C ILE A 100 10.67 -5.57 9.54
N GLY A 101 11.56 -6.15 8.74
CA GLY A 101 11.42 -7.55 8.35
C GLY A 101 11.87 -8.57 9.39
N ARG A 102 12.79 -8.22 10.30
CA ARG A 102 13.13 -9.04 11.48
C ARG A 102 11.90 -9.29 12.33
N PHE A 103 11.06 -8.27 12.49
CA PHE A 103 9.84 -8.30 13.30
C PHE A 103 8.58 -8.76 12.54
N ALA A 104 8.74 -9.41 11.38
CA ALA A 104 7.64 -10.03 10.64
C ALA A 104 7.25 -11.41 11.23
N TYR A 105 6.43 -11.41 12.27
CA TYR A 105 6.04 -12.61 13.03
C TYR A 105 4.96 -13.46 12.35
N GLU A 106 4.54 -14.53 13.03
CA GLU A 106 3.54 -15.48 12.53
C GLU A 106 2.16 -14.85 12.45
N LEU A 107 1.62 -14.78 11.23
CA LEU A 107 0.25 -14.33 10.98
C LEU A 107 -0.75 -15.34 11.53
N VAL A 108 -1.71 -14.86 12.31
CA VAL A 108 -2.76 -15.67 12.92
C VAL A 108 -3.83 -16.00 11.87
N GLN A 109 -3.88 -17.28 11.52
CA GLN A 109 -4.79 -17.79 10.49
C GLN A 109 -6.27 -17.50 10.81
N GLY A 110 -6.96 -16.81 9.90
CA GLY A 110 -8.37 -16.43 10.06
C GLY A 110 -8.60 -15.11 10.80
N VAL A 111 -7.54 -14.47 11.30
CA VAL A 111 -7.59 -13.14 11.91
C VAL A 111 -6.85 -12.14 11.03
N ASP A 112 -5.56 -12.35 10.80
CA ASP A 112 -4.72 -11.42 10.03
C ASP A 112 -4.94 -11.55 8.53
N CYS A 113 -5.33 -12.75 8.09
CA CYS A 113 -5.68 -13.07 6.71
C CYS A 113 -6.84 -14.07 6.67
N PRO A 114 -7.54 -14.21 5.52
CA PRO A 114 -8.54 -15.25 5.36
C PRO A 114 -8.02 -16.63 5.73
N TYR A 115 -8.89 -17.47 6.28
CA TYR A 115 -8.49 -18.78 6.80
C TYR A 115 -7.88 -19.69 5.71
N THR A 116 -8.38 -19.59 4.48
CA THR A 116 -7.92 -20.41 3.34
C THR A 116 -6.67 -19.85 2.62
N ALA A 117 -6.11 -18.73 3.11
CA ALA A 117 -4.91 -18.12 2.54
C ALA A 117 -3.73 -19.11 2.45
N THR A 118 -2.82 -18.87 1.51
CA THR A 118 -1.54 -19.56 1.45
C THR A 118 -0.55 -18.83 2.34
N TYR A 119 -0.12 -19.45 3.43
CA TYR A 119 0.87 -18.88 4.33
C TYR A 119 2.28 -19.33 3.93
N VAL A 120 3.25 -18.42 4.03
CA VAL A 120 4.64 -18.67 3.64
C VAL A 120 5.57 -18.26 4.77
N ASP A 121 6.44 -19.20 5.14
CA ASP A 121 7.46 -19.02 6.15
C ASP A 121 8.62 -18.17 5.63
N ARG A 122 9.39 -17.59 6.56
CA ARG A 122 10.56 -16.76 6.25
C ARG A 122 11.74 -17.10 7.15
N HIS A 123 12.90 -17.27 6.52
CA HIS A 123 14.17 -17.50 7.19
C HIS A 123 14.97 -16.19 7.30
N TYR A 124 15.77 -16.04 8.36
CA TYR A 124 16.66 -14.89 8.56
C TYR A 124 17.80 -15.18 9.52
N LEU A 125 18.84 -14.35 9.45
CA LEU A 125 19.99 -14.39 10.35
C LEU A 125 20.30 -12.97 10.81
N VAL A 126 20.06 -12.68 12.08
CA VAL A 126 20.37 -11.39 12.72
C VAL A 126 20.57 -11.63 14.22
N ASP A 127 21.59 -11.00 14.80
CA ASP A 127 22.00 -11.15 16.21
C ASP A 127 22.01 -12.61 16.69
N SER A 128 22.48 -13.52 15.83
CA SER A 128 22.46 -14.96 16.07
C SER A 128 23.46 -15.67 15.16
N ASP A 129 24.01 -16.78 15.64
CA ASP A 129 24.94 -17.63 14.87
C ASP A 129 24.23 -18.65 13.97
N THR A 130 22.90 -18.81 14.13
CA THR A 130 22.10 -19.80 13.40
C THR A 130 20.87 -19.16 12.76
N PRO A 131 20.48 -19.55 11.53
CA PRO A 131 19.28 -19.03 10.90
C PRO A 131 18.04 -19.33 11.73
N LYS A 132 17.18 -18.32 11.89
CA LYS A 132 15.88 -18.41 12.55
C LYS A 132 14.76 -18.49 11.51
N LEU A 133 13.65 -19.09 11.92
CA LEU A 133 12.43 -19.23 11.13
C LEU A 133 11.29 -18.48 11.81
N ASN A 134 10.72 -17.50 11.11
CA ASN A 134 9.39 -16.99 11.41
C ASN A 134 8.42 -17.75 10.49
N LYS A 135 7.49 -18.49 11.10
CA LYS A 135 6.46 -19.20 10.34
C LYS A 135 5.41 -18.21 9.86
N ASN A 136 4.74 -18.52 8.74
CA ASN A 136 3.60 -17.76 8.22
C ASN A 136 3.81 -16.23 8.20
N SER A 137 5.02 -15.75 7.89
CA SER A 137 5.33 -14.31 7.84
C SER A 137 4.64 -13.59 6.68
N PHE A 138 4.28 -14.33 5.64
CA PHE A 138 3.44 -13.84 4.55
C PHE A 138 2.16 -14.65 4.46
N CYS A 139 1.09 -14.00 4.00
CA CYS A 139 -0.08 -14.69 3.48
C CYS A 139 -0.41 -14.16 2.08
N ILE A 140 -0.84 -15.08 1.21
CA ILE A 140 -1.28 -14.78 -0.15
C ILE A 140 -2.71 -15.30 -0.30
N PHE A 141 -3.62 -14.46 -0.77
CA PHE A 141 -5.02 -14.84 -0.97
C PHE A 141 -5.67 -14.01 -2.06
N GLU A 142 -6.67 -14.60 -2.70
CA GLU A 142 -7.61 -13.86 -3.54
C GLU A 142 -8.76 -13.35 -2.65
N HIS A 143 -9.23 -12.13 -2.89
CA HIS A 143 -10.29 -11.50 -2.10
C HIS A 143 -11.38 -10.93 -2.99
N ASP A 144 -12.64 -11.16 -2.62
CA ASP A 144 -13.77 -10.41 -3.14
C ASP A 144 -13.86 -9.08 -2.39
N MET A 145 -13.59 -8.00 -3.12
CA MET A 145 -13.57 -6.66 -2.54
C MET A 145 -14.98 -6.09 -2.30
N GLY A 146 -16.04 -6.87 -2.51
CA GLY A 146 -17.43 -6.49 -2.22
C GLY A 146 -17.96 -5.36 -3.11
N LEU A 147 -17.33 -5.13 -4.25
CA LEU A 147 -17.67 -4.07 -5.21
C LEU A 147 -17.49 -4.60 -6.64
N PRO A 148 -18.28 -4.16 -7.63
CA PRO A 148 -17.99 -4.45 -9.02
C PRO A 148 -16.75 -3.66 -9.48
N LEU A 149 -15.86 -4.31 -10.23
CA LEU A 149 -14.76 -3.64 -10.92
C LEU A 149 -15.31 -2.70 -12.00
N ARG A 150 -16.34 -3.14 -12.71
CA ARG A 150 -17.13 -2.37 -13.68
C ARG A 150 -18.55 -2.91 -13.74
N ARG A 151 -19.53 -2.04 -14.02
CA ARG A 151 -20.90 -2.46 -14.34
C ARG A 151 -21.66 -1.40 -15.13
N HIS A 152 -22.54 -1.83 -16.03
CA HIS A 152 -23.49 -0.98 -16.71
C HIS A 152 -24.86 -1.67 -16.79
N PHE A 153 -25.92 -0.86 -16.72
CA PHE A 153 -27.30 -1.29 -16.89
C PHE A 153 -27.89 -0.33 -17.90
N SER A 154 -28.31 -0.87 -19.03
CA SER A 154 -28.84 -0.12 -20.15
C SER A 154 -30.33 -0.39 -20.27
N ASP A 155 -31.11 0.68 -20.21
CA ASP A 155 -32.57 0.70 -20.41
C ASP A 155 -32.99 1.60 -21.58
N LEU A 156 -32.01 2.17 -22.30
CA LEU A 156 -32.23 3.11 -23.39
C LEU A 156 -31.49 2.66 -24.65
N GLY A 157 -32.21 2.56 -25.77
CA GLY A 157 -31.68 2.11 -27.06
C GLY A 157 -31.54 0.58 -27.17
N SER A 158 -30.83 -0.05 -26.23
CA SER A 158 -30.75 -1.50 -26.09
C SER A 158 -30.88 -1.89 -24.62
N PHE A 159 -31.58 -2.98 -24.35
CA PHE A 159 -31.75 -3.49 -22.98
C PHE A 159 -30.68 -4.53 -22.68
N TYR A 160 -29.81 -4.26 -21.71
CA TYR A 160 -28.83 -5.24 -21.21
C TYR A 160 -28.26 -4.85 -19.86
N TYR A 161 -27.65 -5.82 -19.19
CA TYR A 161 -26.77 -5.60 -18.03
C TYR A 161 -25.38 -6.16 -18.34
N GLU A 162 -24.35 -5.47 -17.90
CA GLU A 162 -22.99 -6.01 -17.84
C GLU A 162 -22.36 -5.70 -16.50
N GLY A 163 -21.54 -6.63 -16.00
CA GLY A 163 -20.88 -6.50 -14.71
C GLY A 163 -19.66 -7.38 -14.60
N LEU A 164 -18.72 -6.98 -13.76
CA LEU A 164 -17.56 -7.78 -13.40
C LEU A 164 -17.28 -7.53 -11.91
N PRO A 165 -17.34 -8.55 -11.03
CA PRO A 165 -16.94 -8.41 -9.64
C PRO A 165 -15.48 -7.96 -9.50
N LYS A 166 -15.14 -7.24 -8.43
CA LYS A 166 -13.77 -6.80 -8.15
C LYS A 166 -13.07 -7.82 -7.27
N TYR A 167 -12.45 -8.81 -7.92
CA TYR A 167 -11.49 -9.70 -7.29
C TYR A 167 -10.08 -9.12 -7.34
N ALA A 168 -9.30 -9.36 -6.29
CA ALA A 168 -7.90 -8.97 -6.23
C ALA A 168 -7.07 -10.02 -5.49
N LEU A 169 -5.82 -10.21 -5.93
CA LEU A 169 -4.85 -10.96 -5.16
C LEU A 169 -4.17 -10.02 -4.16
N VAL A 170 -4.03 -10.46 -2.92
CA VAL A 170 -3.33 -9.75 -1.85
C VAL A 170 -2.12 -10.58 -1.40
N LEU A 171 -0.94 -9.98 -1.42
CA LEU A 171 0.22 -10.42 -0.66
C LEU A 171 0.32 -9.53 0.58
N ARG A 172 0.28 -10.12 1.77
CA ARG A 172 0.34 -9.39 3.04
C ARG A 172 1.48 -9.88 3.92
N SER A 173 2.08 -8.94 4.64
CA SER A 173 2.97 -9.19 5.79
C SER A 173 2.61 -8.23 6.92
N ILE A 174 2.84 -8.62 8.17
CA ILE A 174 2.68 -7.74 9.33
C ILE A 174 4.01 -7.66 10.08
N SER A 175 4.43 -6.45 10.44
CA SER A 175 5.64 -6.21 11.24
C SER A 175 5.27 -5.59 12.58
N THR A 176 5.60 -6.27 13.69
CA THR A 176 5.33 -5.79 15.05
C THR A 176 6.57 -5.15 15.66
N LEU A 177 6.71 -3.83 15.48
CA LEU A 177 7.83 -3.04 15.98
C LEU A 177 7.47 -2.41 17.33
N ILE A 178 7.99 -3.02 18.40
CA ILE A 178 7.78 -2.59 19.79
C ILE A 178 6.28 -2.58 20.15
N ASN A 179 5.59 -1.48 19.85
CA ASN A 179 4.20 -1.23 20.16
C ASN A 179 3.30 -1.24 18.91
N TYR A 180 3.82 -0.88 17.74
CA TYR A 180 3.04 -0.82 16.50
C TYR A 180 3.07 -2.14 15.74
N ASP A 181 1.93 -2.45 15.12
CA ASP A 181 1.76 -3.50 14.15
C ASP A 181 1.46 -2.83 12.79
N TYR A 182 2.41 -2.89 11.86
CA TYR A 182 2.23 -2.38 10.51
C TYR A 182 1.79 -3.50 9.57
N VAL A 183 0.64 -3.32 8.93
CA VAL A 183 0.08 -4.26 7.94
C VAL A 183 0.45 -3.78 6.54
N TRP A 184 1.35 -4.49 5.88
CA TRP A 184 1.84 -4.20 4.54
C TRP A 184 1.09 -5.04 3.51
N ASP A 185 0.33 -4.40 2.62
CA ASP A 185 -0.43 -5.07 1.55
C ASP A 185 0.07 -4.65 0.18
N PHE A 186 0.23 -5.65 -0.70
CA PHE A 186 0.41 -5.49 -2.13
C PHE A 186 -0.76 -6.16 -2.84
N VAL A 187 -1.58 -5.36 -3.52
CA VAL A 187 -2.87 -5.77 -4.08
C VAL A 187 -2.83 -5.70 -5.60
N PHE A 188 -3.24 -6.77 -6.28
CA PHE A 188 -3.18 -6.93 -7.73
C PHE A 188 -4.57 -7.11 -8.33
N TYR A 189 -4.97 -6.18 -9.21
CA TYR A 189 -6.30 -6.14 -9.82
C TYR A 189 -6.30 -6.74 -11.23
N HIS A 190 -7.43 -7.31 -11.65
CA HIS A 190 -7.58 -7.91 -12.99
C HIS A 190 -7.44 -6.91 -14.15
N ASN A 191 -7.60 -5.60 -13.91
CA ASN A 191 -7.44 -4.57 -14.93
C ASN A 191 -5.99 -4.09 -15.11
N GLY A 192 -5.00 -4.79 -14.52
CA GLY A 192 -3.59 -4.43 -14.65
C GLY A 192 -3.13 -3.31 -13.71
N ALA A 193 -4.00 -2.84 -12.81
CA ALA A 193 -3.61 -1.94 -11.72
C ALA A 193 -3.09 -2.74 -10.52
N MET A 194 -2.17 -2.14 -9.77
CA MET A 194 -1.76 -2.63 -8.46
C MET A 194 -1.81 -1.51 -7.42
N GLU A 195 -1.93 -1.89 -6.16
CA GLU A 195 -2.05 -0.98 -5.04
C GLU A 195 -1.15 -1.44 -3.89
N VAL A 196 -0.48 -0.49 -3.26
CA VAL A 196 0.30 -0.68 -2.03
C VAL A 196 -0.49 -0.02 -0.91
N LYS A 197 -0.69 -0.73 0.20
CA LYS A 197 -1.26 -0.16 1.43
C LYS A 197 -0.39 -0.47 2.63
N VAL A 198 -0.34 0.49 3.53
CA VAL A 198 0.06 0.28 4.90
C VAL A 198 -1.08 0.70 5.82
N HIS A 199 -1.34 -0.11 6.83
CA HIS A 199 -2.20 0.25 7.96
C HIS A 199 -1.35 0.16 9.23
N ALA A 200 -1.56 1.07 10.18
CA ALA A 200 -1.01 0.94 11.53
C ALA A 200 -2.11 0.48 12.50
N THR A 201 -1.80 -0.52 13.32
CA THR A 201 -2.59 -0.99 14.47
C THR A 201 -1.62 -1.27 15.62
N GLY A 202 -2.09 -1.93 16.68
CA GLY A 202 -1.29 -2.19 17.87
C GLY A 202 -1.40 -1.08 18.90
N TYR A 203 -0.49 -1.07 19.86
CA TYR A 203 -0.49 -0.09 20.96
C TYR A 203 0.12 1.23 20.51
N ILE A 204 -0.43 2.33 21.00
CA ILE A 204 0.25 3.62 20.90
C ILE A 204 1.46 3.65 21.83
N SER A 205 2.50 4.39 21.44
CA SER A 205 3.51 4.84 22.41
C SER A 205 2.89 5.95 23.27
N SER A 206 3.25 5.99 24.54
CA SER A 206 2.68 6.93 25.51
C SER A 206 3.73 7.59 26.38
N SER A 207 3.39 8.77 26.91
CA SER A 207 4.14 9.45 27.96
C SER A 207 3.31 9.52 29.23
N PHE A 208 3.96 9.76 30.36
CA PHE A 208 3.24 10.04 31.60
C PHE A 208 2.50 11.38 31.48
N TYR A 209 1.19 11.38 31.77
CA TYR A 209 0.41 12.61 31.71
C TYR A 209 0.75 13.52 32.88
N MET A 210 1.33 14.68 32.57
CA MET A 210 1.66 15.76 33.50
C MET A 210 1.19 17.11 32.96
N GLU A 211 1.23 18.16 33.79
CA GLU A 211 0.79 19.51 33.42
C GLU A 211 1.44 19.98 32.10
N GLY A 212 0.64 20.60 31.22
CA GLY A 212 1.06 21.01 29.88
C GLY A 212 1.11 19.88 28.83
N GLY A 213 0.86 18.62 29.22
CA GLY A 213 0.89 17.46 28.29
C GLY A 213 -0.12 17.56 27.15
N SER A 214 -1.25 18.23 27.36
CA SER A 214 -2.30 18.42 26.33
C SER A 214 -1.84 19.21 25.10
N ALA A 215 -0.73 19.93 25.18
CA ALA A 215 -0.12 20.57 24.00
C ALA A 215 0.52 19.54 23.03
N TYR A 216 0.72 18.31 23.49
CA TYR A 216 1.44 17.25 22.77
C TYR A 216 0.59 15.98 22.57
N GLY A 217 -0.74 16.06 22.74
CA GLY A 217 -1.64 14.92 22.54
C GLY A 217 -2.80 14.91 23.53
N ASN A 218 -3.58 13.81 23.54
CA ASN A 218 -4.73 13.68 24.43
C ASN A 218 -4.42 12.78 25.63
N ARG A 219 -5.08 13.04 26.76
CA ARG A 219 -5.08 12.12 27.89
C ARG A 219 -6.01 10.94 27.55
N VAL A 220 -5.44 9.74 27.46
CA VAL A 220 -6.14 8.50 27.07
C VAL A 220 -6.27 7.49 28.22
N GLY A 221 -5.82 7.88 29.42
CA GLY A 221 -5.94 7.10 30.65
C GLY A 221 -5.62 7.98 31.87
N GLU A 222 -5.78 7.45 33.08
CA GLU A 222 -5.64 8.26 34.31
C GLU A 222 -4.28 8.99 34.37
N ARG A 223 -3.18 8.36 33.97
CA ARG A 223 -1.85 9.01 33.92
C ARG A 223 -1.15 8.81 32.58
N THR A 224 -1.93 8.67 31.52
CA THR A 224 -1.44 8.26 30.19
C THR A 224 -1.72 9.35 29.17
N LEU A 225 -0.66 9.96 28.66
CA LEU A 225 -0.69 10.85 27.51
C LEU A 225 -0.48 10.01 26.25
N GLY A 226 -1.47 9.99 25.37
CA GLY A 226 -1.29 9.51 24.02
C GLY A 226 -0.58 10.58 23.21
N THR A 227 0.71 10.38 22.94
CA THR A 227 1.59 11.40 22.37
C THR A 227 1.35 11.58 20.88
N LEU A 228 1.21 12.83 20.44
CA LEU A 228 1.17 13.24 19.04
C LEU A 228 2.38 12.68 18.30
N HIS A 229 2.16 12.13 17.11
CA HIS A 229 3.26 11.74 16.24
C HIS A 229 2.84 11.68 14.77
N ASN A 230 3.83 11.78 13.88
CA ASN A 230 3.65 11.63 12.44
C ASN A 230 4.19 10.26 12.01
N HIS A 231 3.39 9.50 11.25
CA HIS A 231 3.86 8.32 10.53
C HIS A 231 4.25 8.73 9.11
N LEU A 232 5.47 8.40 8.69
CA LEU A 232 5.94 8.55 7.31
C LEU A 232 6.58 7.24 6.85
N ILE A 233 6.21 6.77 5.68
CA ILE A 233 6.67 5.49 5.11
C ILE A 233 7.16 5.76 3.70
N ASN A 234 8.36 5.28 3.37
CA ASN A 234 8.96 5.46 2.05
C ASN A 234 9.02 4.14 1.27
N TYR A 235 8.72 4.23 -0.02
CA TYR A 235 8.80 3.11 -0.96
C TYR A 235 9.67 3.48 -2.15
N LYS A 236 10.49 2.52 -2.60
CA LYS A 236 11.15 2.53 -3.90
C LYS A 236 10.25 1.83 -4.90
N VAL A 237 10.01 2.45 -6.05
CA VAL A 237 9.19 1.93 -7.14
C VAL A 237 9.93 2.13 -8.46
N ASP A 238 10.67 1.10 -8.84
CA ASP A 238 11.49 1.06 -10.04
C ASP A 238 10.65 0.59 -11.24
N LEU A 239 10.23 1.55 -12.07
CA LEU A 239 9.22 1.37 -13.11
C LEU A 239 9.87 1.16 -14.48
N ASP A 240 9.65 -0.03 -15.04
CA ASP A 240 10.16 -0.50 -16.34
C ASP A 240 9.05 -0.47 -17.41
N VAL A 241 8.29 0.63 -17.51
CA VAL A 241 7.03 0.67 -18.27
C VAL A 241 7.29 0.49 -19.77
N GLY A 242 6.88 -0.64 -20.35
CA GLY A 242 7.14 -0.92 -21.76
C GLY A 242 8.65 -1.06 -22.09
N GLY A 243 9.49 -1.28 -21.08
CA GLY A 243 10.94 -1.31 -21.13
C GLY A 243 11.58 -0.27 -20.20
N ILE A 244 12.90 -0.37 -20.04
CA ILE A 244 13.69 0.40 -19.06
C ILE A 244 13.62 1.92 -19.29
N LYS A 245 13.64 2.37 -20.55
CA LYS A 245 13.70 3.80 -20.85
C LYS A 245 12.34 4.46 -20.77
N ASN A 246 12.14 5.33 -19.78
CA ASN A 246 10.90 6.02 -19.50
C ASN A 246 11.10 7.54 -19.40
N SER A 247 10.02 8.29 -19.54
CA SER A 247 9.95 9.73 -19.21
C SER A 247 8.79 9.96 -18.25
N LEU A 248 8.83 11.04 -17.47
CA LEU A 248 7.75 11.40 -16.57
C LEU A 248 6.84 12.46 -17.20
N ALA A 249 5.55 12.18 -17.28
CA ALA A 249 4.55 13.08 -17.85
C ALA A 249 3.54 13.52 -16.78
N ALA A 250 3.29 14.83 -16.74
CA ALA A 250 2.31 15.49 -15.90
C ALA A 250 1.14 15.97 -16.76
N VAL A 251 -0.05 15.54 -16.40
CA VAL A 251 -1.31 15.90 -17.04
C VAL A 251 -2.26 16.50 -16.01
N ASP A 252 -2.88 17.61 -16.37
CA ASP A 252 -3.84 18.30 -15.52
C ASP A 252 -4.92 18.99 -16.37
N MET A 253 -5.74 19.83 -15.75
CA MET A 253 -6.74 20.62 -16.45
C MET A 253 -6.70 22.10 -16.04
N THR A 254 -6.95 22.96 -17.01
CA THR A 254 -7.25 24.37 -16.84
C THR A 254 -8.60 24.69 -17.49
N PHE A 255 -9.10 25.91 -17.32
CA PHE A 255 -10.25 26.40 -18.08
C PHE A 255 -9.78 27.41 -19.12
N GLU A 256 -10.38 27.35 -20.30
CA GLU A 256 -10.30 28.42 -21.31
C GLU A 256 -11.68 29.07 -21.47
N SER A 257 -11.70 30.40 -21.42
CA SER A 257 -12.90 31.21 -21.56
C SER A 257 -13.00 31.76 -22.99
N PHE A 258 -14.10 31.48 -23.69
CA PHE A 258 -14.36 32.02 -25.03
C PHE A 258 -15.86 32.17 -25.33
N PRO A 259 -16.26 33.06 -26.26
CA PRO A 259 -17.66 33.18 -26.68
C PRO A 259 -18.16 31.88 -27.32
N ALA A 260 -19.40 31.48 -27.04
CA ALA A 260 -19.98 30.27 -27.61
C ALA A 260 -19.96 30.36 -29.15
N PRO A 261 -19.41 29.36 -29.87
CA PRO A 261 -19.32 29.40 -31.33
C PRO A 261 -20.68 29.57 -32.04
N TRP A 262 -21.76 29.18 -31.37
CA TRP A 262 -23.14 29.30 -31.85
C TRP A 262 -23.90 30.52 -31.30
N ASN A 263 -23.36 31.26 -30.34
CA ASN A 263 -23.94 32.51 -29.83
C ASN A 263 -22.88 33.37 -29.13
N SER A 264 -22.46 34.46 -29.76
CA SER A 264 -21.42 35.36 -29.24
C SER A 264 -21.81 36.13 -27.97
N GLU A 265 -23.09 36.17 -27.59
CA GLU A 265 -23.54 36.80 -26.34
C GLU A 265 -23.28 35.94 -25.09
N HIS A 266 -23.00 34.65 -25.27
CA HIS A 266 -22.74 33.72 -24.16
C HIS A 266 -21.25 33.37 -24.09
N GLN A 267 -20.71 33.29 -22.88
CA GLN A 267 -19.35 32.80 -22.61
C GLN A 267 -19.39 31.32 -22.19
N ILE A 268 -18.37 30.57 -22.60
CA ILE A 268 -18.15 29.18 -22.20
C ILE A 268 -16.83 29.09 -21.46
N GLU A 269 -16.87 28.51 -20.27
CA GLU A 269 -15.69 28.06 -19.54
C GLU A 269 -15.44 26.58 -19.88
N GLN A 270 -14.54 26.32 -20.82
CA GLN A 270 -14.27 24.96 -21.30
C GLN A 270 -13.06 24.36 -20.55
N PRO A 271 -13.19 23.17 -19.94
CA PRO A 271 -12.06 22.40 -19.47
C PRO A 271 -11.10 22.08 -20.62
N LYS A 272 -9.81 22.36 -20.43
CA LYS A 272 -8.73 22.02 -21.35
C LYS A 272 -7.67 21.20 -20.65
N LEU A 273 -7.18 20.18 -21.34
CA LEU A 273 -6.08 19.34 -20.88
C LEU A 273 -4.77 20.11 -20.96
N THR A 274 -3.98 20.07 -19.88
CA THR A 274 -2.57 20.45 -19.90
C THR A 274 -1.72 19.18 -19.90
N ASN A 275 -0.62 19.19 -20.67
CA ASN A 275 0.32 18.08 -20.73
C ASN A 275 1.74 18.63 -20.74
N GLN A 276 2.59 18.12 -19.86
CA GLN A 276 3.98 18.53 -19.71
C GLN A 276 4.85 17.29 -19.47
N ILE A 277 5.93 17.16 -20.22
CA ILE A 277 7.02 16.23 -19.89
C ILE A 277 7.95 16.91 -18.89
N LEU A 278 8.23 16.23 -17.78
CA LEU A 278 9.19 16.67 -16.78
C LEU A 278 10.57 16.15 -17.22
N ASP A 279 11.52 17.06 -17.37
CA ASP A 279 12.82 16.83 -18.01
C ASP A 279 13.97 16.63 -17.02
N LYS A 280 13.78 17.07 -15.78
CA LYS A 280 14.77 17.11 -14.70
C LYS A 280 14.20 16.59 -13.39
N GLU A 281 15.05 15.96 -12.59
CA GLU A 281 14.70 15.41 -11.27
C GLU A 281 14.10 16.47 -10.33
N GLU A 282 14.66 17.68 -10.30
CA GLU A 282 14.14 18.79 -9.47
C GLU A 282 12.67 19.14 -9.79
N LYS A 283 12.24 18.99 -11.06
CA LYS A 283 10.85 19.23 -11.47
C LYS A 283 9.93 18.05 -11.15
N ALA A 284 10.52 16.88 -10.88
CA ALA A 284 9.83 15.66 -10.50
C ALA A 284 9.93 15.36 -8.99
N ALA A 285 10.55 16.25 -8.21
CA ALA A 285 10.62 16.22 -6.76
C ALA A 285 9.52 17.09 -6.16
N PHE A 286 8.41 16.46 -5.76
CA PHE A 286 7.25 17.14 -5.19
C PHE A 286 7.33 17.17 -3.67
N PRO A 287 7.38 18.36 -3.03
CA PRO A 287 7.39 18.47 -1.58
C PRO A 287 6.18 17.78 -0.93
N LEU A 288 6.33 17.35 0.33
CA LEU A 288 5.31 16.59 1.07
C LEU A 288 3.94 17.31 1.08
N ASN A 289 3.94 18.62 1.32
CA ASN A 289 2.74 19.46 1.31
C ASN A 289 2.51 20.17 -0.03
N GLY A 290 3.32 19.85 -1.04
CA GLY A 290 3.20 20.40 -2.39
C GLY A 290 2.01 19.84 -3.16
N GLN A 291 1.58 20.61 -4.16
CA GLN A 291 0.64 20.12 -5.17
C GLN A 291 1.36 19.14 -6.10
N VAL A 292 0.79 17.95 -6.25
CA VAL A 292 1.20 16.97 -7.26
C VAL A 292 0.17 17.04 -8.38
N PRO A 293 0.59 17.03 -9.66
CA PRO A 293 -0.33 16.97 -10.80
C PRO A 293 -1.36 15.85 -10.61
N ARG A 294 -2.61 16.11 -11.01
CA ARG A 294 -3.68 15.12 -10.84
C ARG A 294 -3.37 13.82 -11.59
N TYR A 295 -2.71 13.90 -12.74
CA TYR A 295 -2.18 12.75 -13.46
C TYR A 295 -0.66 12.88 -13.58
N LEU A 296 0.05 11.94 -12.97
CA LEU A 296 1.50 11.83 -13.12
C LEU A 296 1.82 10.38 -13.46
N TYR A 297 2.48 10.16 -14.59
CA TYR A 297 2.70 8.81 -15.11
C TYR A 297 4.04 8.66 -15.79
N PHE A 298 4.60 7.46 -15.66
CA PHE A 298 5.78 7.02 -16.38
C PHE A 298 5.33 6.61 -17.77
N ALA A 299 5.94 7.20 -18.79
CA ALA A 299 5.59 7.03 -20.19
C ALA A 299 6.75 6.40 -20.94
N THR A 300 6.45 5.44 -21.82
CA THR A 300 7.41 4.92 -22.80
C THR A 300 7.29 5.67 -24.12
N ASN A 301 8.30 5.53 -24.98
CA ASN A 301 8.27 6.05 -26.35
C ASN A 301 7.34 5.23 -27.28
N ARG A 302 6.76 4.13 -26.79
CA ARG A 302 5.80 3.32 -27.55
C ARG A 302 4.40 3.86 -27.38
N GLU A 303 3.66 3.87 -28.47
CA GLU A 303 2.25 4.26 -28.48
C GLU A 303 1.35 3.02 -28.42
N ASN A 304 0.13 3.20 -27.91
CA ASN A 304 -0.95 2.24 -28.07
C ASN A 304 -1.60 2.40 -29.46
N HIS A 305 -2.61 1.58 -29.76
CA HIS A 305 -3.33 1.61 -31.02
C HIS A 305 -3.93 2.99 -31.38
N TRP A 306 -4.15 3.85 -30.39
CA TRP A 306 -4.78 5.16 -30.55
C TRP A 306 -3.78 6.32 -30.69
N GLY A 307 -2.47 6.03 -30.76
CA GLY A 307 -1.42 7.05 -30.89
C GLY A 307 -1.09 7.78 -29.58
N HIS A 308 -1.45 7.20 -28.43
CA HIS A 308 -1.07 7.74 -27.12
C HIS A 308 0.10 6.97 -26.55
N GLN A 309 1.06 7.66 -25.93
CA GLN A 309 2.15 7.02 -25.20
C GLN A 309 1.61 6.07 -24.14
N ARG A 310 2.14 4.84 -24.13
CA ARG A 310 1.80 3.83 -23.12
C ARG A 310 2.42 4.26 -21.79
N GLY A 311 1.66 4.18 -20.70
CA GLY A 311 2.19 4.61 -19.40
C GLY A 311 1.53 3.99 -18.18
N TYR A 312 2.18 4.12 -17.03
CA TYR A 312 1.63 3.77 -15.72
C TYR A 312 1.58 4.99 -14.82
N ARG A 313 0.37 5.33 -14.37
CA ARG A 313 0.08 6.46 -13.49
C ARG A 313 0.29 6.09 -12.03
N ILE A 314 0.93 6.98 -11.30
CA ILE A 314 1.02 6.96 -9.84
C ILE A 314 -0.15 7.76 -9.27
N GLN A 315 -0.85 7.19 -8.29
CA GLN A 315 -1.92 7.86 -7.55
C GLN A 315 -1.72 7.63 -6.05
N ILE A 316 -1.31 8.68 -5.34
CA ILE A 316 -0.93 8.62 -3.92
C ILE A 316 -2.12 8.92 -3.02
N ILE A 317 -2.25 8.15 -1.93
CA ILE A 317 -3.22 8.32 -0.85
C ILE A 317 -2.42 8.52 0.44
N SER A 318 -2.32 9.78 0.88
CA SER A 318 -1.52 10.17 2.04
C SER A 318 -2.14 11.38 2.73
N PHE A 319 -2.05 11.40 4.06
CA PHE A 319 -2.53 12.48 4.94
C PHE A 319 -1.42 12.90 5.91
N ALA A 320 -0.16 12.77 5.46
CA ALA A 320 1.03 12.99 6.26
C ALA A 320 1.02 14.37 6.95
N GLY A 321 1.50 14.40 8.19
CA GLY A 321 1.90 15.64 8.84
C GLY A 321 3.23 16.15 8.29
N ASP A 322 3.73 17.25 8.84
CA ASP A 322 4.99 17.85 8.41
C ASP A 322 6.20 16.94 8.68
N ASN A 323 7.20 17.02 7.80
CA ASN A 323 8.52 16.45 8.06
C ASN A 323 9.29 17.31 9.08
N LEU A 324 10.41 16.79 9.59
CA LEU A 324 11.35 17.59 10.37
C LEU A 324 11.85 18.79 9.53
N PRO A 325 11.99 20.00 10.11
CA PRO A 325 12.52 21.15 9.38
C PRO A 325 13.96 20.92 8.92
N GLU A 326 14.31 21.40 7.71
CA GLU A 326 15.66 21.28 7.14
C GLU A 326 16.74 21.98 7.97
N THR A 327 16.35 22.95 8.81
CA THR A 327 17.26 23.62 9.76
C THR A 327 17.71 22.70 10.89
N ASN A 328 17.05 21.56 11.09
CA ASN A 328 17.44 20.55 12.05
C ASN A 328 18.52 19.63 11.47
N ALA A 329 19.65 19.52 12.16
CA ALA A 329 20.78 18.71 11.69
C ALA A 329 20.46 17.21 11.50
N MET A 330 19.45 16.66 12.19
CA MET A 330 19.04 15.26 12.03
C MET A 330 18.23 15.02 10.75
N GLU A 331 17.69 16.07 10.14
CA GLU A 331 16.74 15.94 9.04
C GLU A 331 17.35 15.20 7.85
N LYS A 332 18.65 15.37 7.59
CA LYS A 332 19.39 14.70 6.51
C LYS A 332 19.20 13.17 6.51
N SER A 333 19.07 12.56 7.68
CA SER A 333 18.87 11.12 7.83
C SER A 333 17.51 10.62 7.32
N ILE A 334 16.55 11.53 7.16
CA ILE A 334 15.15 11.28 6.79
C ILE A 334 14.69 12.23 5.67
N SER A 335 15.62 12.70 4.83
CA SER A 335 15.33 13.73 3.82
C SER A 335 14.33 13.26 2.74
N TRP A 336 14.13 11.95 2.59
CA TRP A 336 13.04 11.38 1.80
C TRP A 336 11.65 11.81 2.31
N GLY A 337 11.52 12.09 3.60
CA GLY A 337 10.29 12.58 4.23
C GLY A 337 9.88 13.98 3.77
N ARG A 338 10.79 14.75 3.15
CA ARG A 338 10.48 16.07 2.57
C ARG A 338 9.59 15.98 1.34
N TYR A 339 9.55 14.83 0.67
CA TYR A 339 8.92 14.67 -0.64
C TYR A 339 7.73 13.74 -0.55
N LYS A 340 6.59 14.13 -1.12
CA LYS A 340 5.45 13.22 -1.34
C LYS A 340 5.83 12.17 -2.40
N LEU A 341 6.54 12.64 -3.42
CA LEU A 341 7.09 11.85 -4.51
C LEU A 341 8.35 12.54 -5.01
N ALA A 342 9.39 11.77 -5.28
CA ALA A 342 10.51 12.20 -6.12
C ALA A 342 10.76 11.14 -7.20
N VAL A 343 11.24 11.55 -8.36
CA VAL A 343 11.68 10.63 -9.42
C VAL A 343 13.12 10.95 -9.75
N THR A 344 13.98 9.94 -9.63
CA THR A 344 15.41 10.02 -9.91
C THR A 344 15.78 9.06 -11.03
N LYS A 345 16.95 9.27 -11.61
CA LYS A 345 17.57 8.26 -12.47
C LYS A 345 17.99 7.05 -11.63
N HIS A 346 17.82 5.84 -12.17
CA HIS A 346 18.33 4.63 -11.51
C HIS A 346 19.86 4.62 -11.49
N LYS A 347 20.46 4.38 -10.33
CA LYS A 347 21.90 4.13 -10.15
C LYS A 347 22.14 2.98 -9.16
N GLU A 348 23.17 2.18 -9.43
CA GLU A 348 23.55 1.02 -8.60
C GLU A 348 24.12 1.40 -7.22
N ASP A 349 24.51 2.66 -7.03
CA ASP A 349 24.95 3.24 -5.76
C ASP A 349 23.83 3.98 -5.01
N GLU A 350 22.64 4.10 -5.59
CA GLU A 350 21.45 4.76 -5.02
C GLU A 350 20.29 3.76 -4.77
N LEU A 351 20.61 2.57 -4.28
CA LEU A 351 19.63 1.47 -4.18
C LEU A 351 18.60 1.65 -3.05
N THR A 352 18.94 2.42 -2.01
CA THR A 352 18.09 2.61 -0.83
C THR A 352 18.02 4.06 -0.40
N SER A 353 16.85 4.53 0.06
CA SER A 353 16.66 5.92 0.54
C SER A 353 17.01 6.14 2.01
N THR A 354 17.34 5.07 2.74
CA THR A 354 17.74 5.07 4.15
C THR A 354 18.93 4.14 4.36
N CYS A 355 19.44 4.09 5.59
CA CYS A 355 20.45 3.13 6.03
C CYS A 355 20.19 2.70 7.47
N ILE A 356 20.52 1.45 7.81
CA ILE A 356 20.35 0.92 9.18
C ILE A 356 21.15 1.65 10.26
N TYR A 357 22.13 2.46 9.85
CA TYR A 357 22.97 3.24 10.75
C TYR A 357 22.41 4.66 10.98
N ASN A 358 21.47 5.13 10.16
CA ASN A 358 20.92 6.49 10.22
C ASN A 358 20.18 6.77 11.55
N GLN A 359 19.55 5.76 12.18
CA GLN A 359 18.88 5.93 13.48
C GLN A 359 19.84 6.36 14.59
N ASN A 360 21.06 5.81 14.61
CA ASN A 360 22.00 5.95 15.72
C ASN A 360 23.02 7.08 15.51
N ASP A 361 23.21 7.53 14.27
CA ASP A 361 23.91 8.78 13.95
C ASP A 361 23.15 9.59 12.89
N PRO A 362 21.98 10.16 13.25
CA PRO A 362 21.16 10.92 12.29
C PRO A 362 21.80 12.25 11.88
N TRP A 363 22.84 12.69 12.57
CA TRP A 363 23.57 13.94 12.28
C TRP A 363 24.63 13.75 11.18
N SER A 364 25.15 12.53 11.04
CA SER A 364 26.11 12.14 9.99
C SER A 364 25.61 10.88 9.25
N PRO A 365 24.45 10.96 8.59
CA PRO A 365 23.84 9.79 7.95
C PRO A 365 24.71 9.27 6.80
N LEU A 366 24.73 7.94 6.62
CA LEU A 366 25.45 7.31 5.51
C LEU A 366 24.69 7.42 4.18
N VAL A 367 23.37 7.56 4.26
CA VAL A 367 22.50 7.80 3.11
C VAL A 367 21.69 9.05 3.39
N THR A 368 21.83 10.05 2.52
CA THR A 368 21.01 11.27 2.50
C THR A 368 20.25 11.28 1.19
N PHE A 369 18.96 10.93 1.21
CA PHE A 369 18.14 10.80 0.00
C PHE A 369 18.10 12.07 -0.86
N ALA A 370 18.18 13.26 -0.24
CA ALA A 370 18.12 14.52 -0.99
C ALA A 370 19.31 14.68 -1.96
N ASP A 371 20.42 13.98 -1.71
CA ASP A 371 21.59 13.99 -2.60
C ASP A 371 21.33 13.23 -3.91
N PHE A 372 20.29 12.39 -3.99
CA PHE A 372 19.90 11.68 -5.22
C PHE A 372 19.21 12.60 -6.23
N ILE A 373 18.79 13.80 -5.82
CA ILE A 373 18.15 14.79 -6.68
C ILE A 373 19.22 15.82 -7.07
N ASP A 374 20.00 15.50 -8.10
CA ASP A 374 21.22 16.24 -8.48
C ASP A 374 21.13 16.85 -9.88
N ASN A 375 19.90 17.17 -10.31
CA ASN A 375 19.57 17.86 -11.56
C ASN A 375 19.94 17.05 -12.82
N GLU A 376 19.92 15.73 -12.72
CA GLU A 376 20.04 14.85 -13.87
C GLU A 376 18.80 14.92 -14.79
N THR A 377 18.97 14.46 -16.03
CA THR A 377 17.84 14.32 -16.94
C THR A 377 17.05 13.06 -16.64
N ILE A 378 15.73 13.18 -16.72
CA ILE A 378 14.78 12.07 -16.56
C ILE A 378 13.99 11.81 -17.85
N ILE A 379 14.52 12.22 -19.00
CA ILE A 379 13.91 11.95 -20.31
C ILE A 379 14.52 10.68 -20.88
N ASN A 380 13.70 9.65 -21.07
CA ASN A 380 14.09 8.41 -21.75
C ASN A 380 15.27 7.68 -21.07
N GLU A 381 15.28 7.72 -19.75
CA GLU A 381 16.26 7.07 -18.88
C GLU A 381 15.60 5.95 -18.07
N ASP A 382 16.41 5.18 -17.36
CA ASP A 382 15.95 4.26 -16.32
C ASP A 382 15.54 5.07 -15.09
N LEU A 383 14.28 4.97 -14.64
CA LEU A 383 13.70 5.90 -13.68
C LEU A 383 13.11 5.19 -12.45
N VAL A 384 13.40 5.73 -11.28
CA VAL A 384 12.89 5.22 -10.00
C VAL A 384 11.98 6.27 -9.36
N ALA A 385 10.76 5.89 -8.99
CA ALA A 385 9.90 6.68 -8.14
C ALA A 385 10.13 6.35 -6.66
N TRP A 386 10.29 7.39 -5.85
CA TRP A 386 10.41 7.33 -4.40
C TRP A 386 9.16 7.96 -3.79
N ILE A 387 8.26 7.14 -3.24
CA ILE A 387 6.94 7.57 -2.78
C ILE A 387 6.90 7.57 -1.26
N SER A 388 6.53 8.71 -0.68
CA SER A 388 6.30 8.83 0.76
C SER A 388 4.81 8.96 1.06
N VAL A 389 4.31 8.09 1.92
CA VAL A 389 2.92 8.08 2.41
C VAL A 389 2.91 8.14 3.93
N GLY A 390 1.84 8.66 4.51
CA GLY A 390 1.82 8.84 5.96
C GLY A 390 0.55 9.48 6.45
N PHE A 391 0.49 9.66 7.77
CA PHE A 391 -0.59 10.37 8.43
C PHE A 391 -0.15 10.94 9.77
N LEU A 392 -0.71 12.09 10.14
CA LEU A 392 -0.61 12.62 11.49
C LEU A 392 -1.52 11.83 12.43
N HIS A 393 -0.98 11.31 13.53
CA HIS A 393 -1.76 10.61 14.55
C HIS A 393 -1.76 11.43 15.84
N VAL A 394 -2.95 11.93 16.20
CA VAL A 394 -3.24 12.47 17.53
C VAL A 394 -3.99 11.38 18.29
N PRO A 395 -3.33 10.60 19.17
CA PRO A 395 -4.01 9.49 19.82
C PRO A 395 -5.21 9.95 20.64
N HIS A 396 -6.25 9.12 20.69
CA HIS A 396 -7.52 9.42 21.38
C HIS A 396 -8.02 8.20 22.15
N ALA A 397 -9.15 8.33 22.87
CA ALA A 397 -9.60 7.29 23.80
C ALA A 397 -9.90 5.96 23.09
N GLU A 398 -10.39 6.03 21.86
CA GLU A 398 -10.71 4.89 20.99
C GLU A 398 -9.47 4.16 20.45
N ASP A 399 -8.26 4.70 20.65
CA ASP A 399 -6.99 3.98 20.43
C ASP A 399 -6.65 3.02 21.59
N ILE A 400 -7.51 2.92 22.61
CA ILE A 400 -7.36 2.00 23.73
C ILE A 400 -8.34 0.80 23.57
N PRO A 401 -7.85 -0.46 23.57
CA PRO A 401 -6.47 -0.85 23.88
C PRO A 401 -5.49 -0.65 22.72
N THR A 402 -5.96 -0.70 21.48
CA THR A 402 -5.11 -0.63 20.28
C THR A 402 -5.72 0.30 19.24
N THR A 403 -4.87 1.00 18.50
CA THR A 403 -5.26 1.75 17.31
C THR A 403 -5.93 0.82 16.30
N VAL A 404 -6.99 1.29 15.66
CA VAL A 404 -7.74 0.51 14.67
C VAL A 404 -7.25 0.80 13.25
N THR A 405 -7.40 -0.18 12.35
CA THR A 405 -6.99 -0.01 10.93
C THR A 405 -7.96 0.84 10.12
N LEU A 406 -9.23 0.96 10.56
CA LEU A 406 -10.25 1.73 9.86
C LEU A 406 -9.88 3.21 9.80
N GLY A 407 -9.68 3.74 8.59
CA GLY A 407 -9.30 5.14 8.37
C GLY A 407 -7.80 5.42 8.42
N ASN A 408 -6.98 4.48 8.90
CA ASN A 408 -5.52 4.61 9.01
C ASN A 408 -4.76 3.95 7.84
N GLY A 409 -5.46 3.59 6.76
CA GLY A 409 -4.86 3.05 5.55
C GLY A 409 -4.32 4.16 4.64
N VAL A 410 -3.03 4.11 4.35
CA VAL A 410 -2.34 5.01 3.39
C VAL A 410 -1.52 4.21 2.39
N GLY A 411 -1.13 4.80 1.27
CA GLY A 411 -0.49 4.04 0.20
C GLY A 411 -0.56 4.71 -1.16
N PHE A 412 -0.48 3.92 -2.23
CA PHE A 412 -0.57 4.42 -3.59
C PHE A 412 -1.01 3.33 -4.57
N LEU A 413 -1.49 3.76 -5.73
CA LEU A 413 -1.85 2.89 -6.84
C LEU A 413 -0.93 3.14 -8.03
N LEU A 414 -0.57 2.06 -8.71
CA LEU A 414 0.02 2.08 -10.04
C LEU A 414 -1.06 1.63 -11.02
N ARG A 415 -1.46 2.51 -11.94
CA ARG A 415 -2.61 2.30 -12.82
C ARG A 415 -2.18 2.40 -14.28
N PRO A 416 -2.56 1.46 -15.16
CA PRO A 416 -2.31 1.62 -16.58
C PRO A 416 -3.03 2.87 -17.09
N TYR A 417 -2.32 3.69 -17.84
CA TYR A 417 -2.81 4.90 -18.48
C TYR A 417 -2.37 4.90 -19.94
N ASN A 418 -3.32 4.64 -20.84
CA ASN A 418 -3.06 4.35 -22.26
C ASN A 418 -2.05 3.21 -22.50
N TYR A 419 -1.73 2.40 -21.48
CA TYR A 419 -0.77 1.30 -21.62
C TYR A 419 -1.28 0.17 -22.51
N PHE A 420 -2.59 -0.12 -22.41
CA PHE A 420 -3.27 -1.11 -23.23
C PHE A 420 -4.18 -0.39 -24.25
N ASP A 421 -4.61 -1.11 -25.28
CA ASP A 421 -5.54 -0.57 -26.29
C ASP A 421 -6.98 -0.45 -25.77
N ARG A 422 -7.30 -1.19 -24.70
CA ARG A 422 -8.60 -1.22 -24.00
C ARG A 422 -8.40 -1.80 -22.60
N ASP A 423 -9.43 -1.74 -21.76
CA ASP A 423 -9.41 -2.38 -20.44
C ASP A 423 -9.08 -3.88 -20.57
N PRO A 424 -7.99 -4.37 -19.96
CA PRO A 424 -7.62 -5.79 -20.04
C PRO A 424 -8.58 -6.69 -19.27
N SER A 425 -9.45 -6.16 -18.39
CA SER A 425 -10.50 -6.92 -17.72
C SER A 425 -11.74 -7.15 -18.60
N ALA A 426 -11.81 -6.53 -19.78
CA ALA A 426 -12.95 -6.63 -20.69
C ALA A 426 -13.24 -8.09 -21.11
N SER A 427 -12.20 -8.91 -21.26
CA SER A 427 -12.28 -10.32 -21.62
C SER A 427 -12.25 -11.28 -20.42
N SER A 428 -12.46 -10.79 -19.20
CA SER A 428 -12.49 -11.66 -18.01
C SER A 428 -13.63 -12.68 -18.11
N HIS A 429 -13.32 -13.92 -17.77
CA HIS A 429 -14.31 -15.02 -17.69
C HIS A 429 -15.26 -14.87 -16.50
N ASP A 430 -14.93 -14.00 -15.53
CA ASP A 430 -15.80 -13.66 -14.40
C ASP A 430 -16.84 -12.58 -14.77
N GLY A 431 -16.81 -12.09 -16.02
CA GLY A 431 -17.76 -11.11 -16.52
C GLY A 431 -19.16 -11.70 -16.70
N VAL A 432 -20.18 -10.91 -16.40
CA VAL A 432 -21.59 -11.21 -16.61
C VAL A 432 -22.13 -10.26 -17.67
N HIS A 433 -22.83 -10.80 -18.67
CA HIS A 433 -23.57 -10.02 -19.67
C HIS A 433 -24.95 -10.63 -19.86
N LEU A 434 -26.01 -9.87 -19.59
CA LEU A 434 -27.40 -10.32 -19.62
C LEU A 434 -28.20 -9.49 -20.60
N THR A 435 -29.00 -10.15 -21.43
CA THR A 435 -29.88 -9.53 -22.43
C THR A 435 -31.28 -10.11 -22.33
N PRO A 436 -32.37 -9.39 -22.70
CA PRO A 436 -33.72 -9.92 -22.66
C PRO A 436 -33.97 -11.18 -23.52
N THR A 437 -33.12 -11.44 -24.51
CA THR A 437 -33.27 -12.58 -25.43
C THR A 437 -32.81 -13.90 -24.83
N HIS A 438 -32.06 -13.88 -23.72
CA HIS A 438 -31.50 -15.06 -23.09
C HIS A 438 -32.04 -15.18 -21.67
N ASP A 439 -32.39 -16.39 -21.25
CA ASP A 439 -32.79 -16.67 -19.88
C ASP A 439 -31.58 -16.60 -18.94
N ALA A 440 -31.52 -15.55 -18.11
CA ALA A 440 -30.44 -15.28 -17.17
C ALA A 440 -30.37 -16.28 -15.99
N SER A 441 -31.40 -17.13 -15.83
CA SER A 441 -31.39 -18.23 -14.85
C SER A 441 -30.66 -19.48 -15.33
N GLN A 442 -30.31 -19.55 -16.62
CA GLN A 442 -29.56 -20.67 -17.18
C GLN A 442 -28.06 -20.46 -17.00
N CYS A 443 -27.40 -21.48 -16.45
CA CYS A 443 -25.95 -21.52 -16.21
C CYS A 443 -25.12 -21.26 -17.49
N GLU A 444 -25.60 -21.69 -18.65
CA GLU A 444 -24.94 -21.48 -19.96
C GLU A 444 -24.88 -20.00 -20.36
N ASN A 445 -25.87 -19.21 -19.93
CA ASN A 445 -25.96 -17.78 -20.25
C ASN A 445 -25.39 -16.89 -19.13
N ASN A 446 -25.33 -17.40 -17.91
CA ASN A 446 -24.92 -16.66 -16.72
C ASN A 446 -24.25 -17.59 -15.72
N HIS A 447 -22.93 -17.51 -15.60
CA HIS A 447 -22.17 -18.37 -14.68
C HIS A 447 -22.58 -18.17 -13.21
N ILE A 448 -23.14 -17.01 -12.85
CA ILE A 448 -23.66 -16.75 -11.49
C ILE A 448 -24.85 -17.66 -11.17
N ALA A 449 -25.66 -18.04 -12.17
CA ALA A 449 -26.76 -18.98 -11.97
C ALA A 449 -26.26 -20.41 -11.67
N CYS A 450 -24.99 -20.72 -11.94
CA CYS A 450 -24.37 -22.00 -11.60
C CYS A 450 -23.94 -22.07 -10.12
N LEU A 451 -23.85 -20.94 -9.41
CA LEU A 451 -23.21 -20.85 -8.09
C LEU A 451 -23.86 -21.75 -7.05
N GLU A 452 -25.19 -21.92 -7.08
CA GLU A 452 -25.87 -22.84 -6.17
C GLU A 452 -25.33 -24.27 -6.27
N LYS A 453 -25.01 -24.72 -7.50
CA LYS A 453 -24.44 -26.04 -7.75
C LYS A 453 -22.93 -26.06 -7.47
N THR A 454 -22.19 -25.08 -7.96
CA THR A 454 -20.71 -25.07 -7.86
C THR A 454 -20.21 -24.74 -6.46
N ALA A 455 -20.96 -23.96 -5.67
CA ALA A 455 -20.65 -23.61 -4.29
C ALA A 455 -21.47 -24.42 -3.27
N SER A 456 -22.08 -25.55 -3.70
CA SER A 456 -22.88 -26.42 -2.84
C SER A 456 -22.08 -27.12 -1.73
N CYS A 457 -20.75 -27.15 -1.85
CA CYS A 457 -19.85 -27.80 -0.90
C CYS A 457 -18.86 -26.79 -0.34
N SER A 458 -18.70 -26.79 0.99
CA SER A 458 -17.64 -26.05 1.67
C SER A 458 -16.37 -26.91 1.73
N PRO A 459 -15.16 -26.32 1.59
CA PRO A 459 -13.93 -27.08 1.74
C PRO A 459 -13.76 -27.61 3.17
N SER A 460 -13.09 -28.76 3.29
CA SER A 460 -12.58 -29.20 4.59
C SER A 460 -11.49 -28.23 5.04
N LEU A 461 -11.72 -27.56 6.16
CA LEU A 461 -10.79 -26.56 6.68
C LEU A 461 -9.63 -27.25 7.39
N PRO A 462 -8.37 -26.82 7.15
CA PRO A 462 -7.25 -27.31 7.93
C PRO A 462 -7.47 -27.00 9.42
N THR A 463 -6.96 -27.85 10.30
CA THR A 463 -6.99 -27.56 11.74
C THR A 463 -6.19 -26.29 12.03
N PHE A 464 -6.74 -25.41 12.86
CA PHE A 464 -6.05 -24.18 13.25
C PHE A 464 -4.72 -24.52 13.91
N THR A 465 -3.67 -23.82 13.50
CA THR A 465 -2.35 -23.92 14.12
C THR A 465 -1.81 -22.53 14.38
N TYR A 466 -1.10 -22.38 15.51
CA TYR A 466 -0.34 -21.20 15.84
C TYR A 466 0.88 -21.65 16.63
N SER A 467 2.07 -21.44 16.08
CA SER A 467 3.33 -21.82 16.72
C SER A 467 3.68 -20.86 17.85
N GLY A 468 3.20 -19.62 17.75
CA GLY A 468 3.25 -18.61 18.80
C GLY A 468 4.66 -18.21 19.16
N PHE A 469 4.86 -17.85 20.44
CA PHE A 469 6.11 -17.26 20.93
C PHE A 469 7.25 -18.26 21.17
N LYS A 470 7.05 -19.55 20.85
CA LYS A 470 7.99 -20.64 21.21
C LYS A 470 9.39 -20.44 20.64
N ASN A 471 9.52 -19.79 19.48
CA ASN A 471 10.81 -19.48 18.86
C ASN A 471 11.48 -18.20 19.44
N LEU A 472 10.73 -17.38 20.20
CA LEU A 472 11.23 -16.13 20.79
C LEU A 472 11.74 -16.32 22.22
N THR A 473 11.21 -17.31 22.94
CA THR A 473 11.52 -17.49 24.35
C THR A 473 12.79 -18.27 24.64
N GLY A 474 13.50 -18.80 23.62
CA GLY A 474 14.75 -19.57 23.78
C GLY A 474 14.67 -20.60 24.90
N SER A 475 14.29 -21.84 24.61
CA SER A 475 14.22 -22.92 25.60
C SER A 475 15.38 -22.93 26.60
#